data_AF-A0AAV3RUS8-F1
#
_entry.id   AF-A0AAV3RUS8-F1
#
_cell.length_a   1.000
_cell.length_b   1.000
_cell.length_c   1.000
_cell.angle_alpha   90.00
_cell.angle_beta   90.00
_cell.angle_gamma   90.00
#
_symmetry.space_group_name_H-M   'P 1'
#
loop_
_entity.id
_entity.type
_entity.pdbx_description
1 polymer ?
#
loop_
_entity_poly.entity_id
_entity_poly.type
_entity_poly.pdbx_seq_one_letter_code
_entity_poly.pdbx_strand_id
1 'polypeptide(L)'
;MVFATAADFRILVREYAVATKKPLKFVKNEPMRVRVKCVNADCDFFVLCSQVGKSTDLSIKTMDKNHTCGTSIKIPTISVKWLAKRYVNKVRRTPTISMKAFIDNVYDDLKVEISRSTAHRAIKAAGYLMYGNETRHIMPGSTVIIKQEEQKFQRIYVCPSPLKKGFLAGCRRFVCLDGCCLKGSFRSQILAAVGLDADNGIYPVA
;
A
#
# COMPACT_ATOMS: atom_id res chain seq x y z
N MET A 1 16.93 13.24 -14.87
CA MET A 1 15.70 12.96 -14.10
C MET A 1 16.06 12.80 -12.63
N VAL A 2 15.37 13.52 -11.74
CA VAL A 2 15.58 13.55 -10.29
C VAL A 2 14.30 13.10 -9.59
N PHE A 3 14.43 12.40 -8.47
CA PHE A 3 13.35 11.84 -7.67
C PHE A 3 13.53 12.29 -6.23
N ALA A 4 12.45 12.76 -5.59
CA ALA A 4 12.48 13.13 -4.18
C ALA A 4 12.76 11.92 -3.29
N THR A 5 12.24 10.73 -3.65
CA THR A 5 12.44 9.51 -2.87
C THR A 5 12.71 8.27 -3.74
N ALA A 6 13.32 7.24 -3.14
CA ALA A 6 13.43 5.93 -3.76
C ALA A 6 12.06 5.26 -3.99
N ALA A 7 10.99 5.69 -3.31
CA ALA A 7 9.64 5.21 -3.59
C ALA A 7 9.17 5.66 -4.98
N ASP A 8 9.43 6.92 -5.35
CA ASP A 8 9.04 7.50 -6.64
C ASP A 8 9.77 6.83 -7.79
N PHE A 9 11.08 6.63 -7.64
CA PHE A 9 11.88 5.89 -8.63
C PHE A 9 11.36 4.45 -8.83
N ARG A 10 11.01 3.75 -7.74
CA ARG A 10 10.44 2.39 -7.84
C ARG A 10 9.08 2.34 -8.51
N ILE A 11 8.28 3.40 -8.41
CA ILE A 11 7.02 3.50 -9.16
C ILE A 11 7.34 3.62 -10.64
N LEU A 12 8.22 4.55 -11.02
CA LEU A 12 8.62 4.73 -12.42
C LEU A 12 9.16 3.44 -13.05
N VAL A 13 10.05 2.73 -12.35
CA VAL A 13 10.62 1.47 -12.83
C VAL A 13 9.52 0.42 -13.11
N ARG A 14 8.48 0.38 -12.28
CA ARG A 14 7.34 -0.54 -12.49
C ARG A 14 6.50 -0.14 -13.69
N GLU A 15 6.17 1.15 -13.81
CA GLU A 15 5.43 1.67 -14.97
C GLU A 15 6.20 1.37 -16.27
N TYR A 16 7.50 1.63 -16.29
CA TYR A 16 8.37 1.34 -17.42
C TYR A 16 8.39 -0.16 -17.74
N ALA A 17 8.60 -1.03 -16.75
CA ALA A 17 8.61 -2.48 -16.95
C ALA A 17 7.28 -2.98 -17.54
N VAL A 18 6.16 -2.50 -17.01
CA VAL A 18 4.81 -2.87 -17.49
C VAL A 18 4.54 -2.34 -18.90
N ALA A 19 4.92 -1.09 -19.20
CA ALA A 19 4.73 -0.50 -20.52
C ALA A 19 5.55 -1.22 -21.60
N THR A 20 6.82 -1.52 -21.31
CA THR A 20 7.76 -2.13 -22.26
C THR A 20 7.73 -3.66 -22.26
N LYS A 21 6.97 -4.28 -21.34
CA LYS A 21 6.96 -5.73 -21.10
C LYS A 21 8.35 -6.30 -20.84
N LYS A 22 9.24 -5.52 -20.23
CA LYS A 22 10.60 -5.98 -19.89
C LYS A 22 10.62 -6.54 -18.48
N PRO A 23 11.06 -7.80 -18.29
CA PRO A 23 11.14 -8.37 -16.96
C PRO A 23 12.32 -7.75 -16.23
N LEU A 24 12.05 -6.80 -15.35
CA LEU A 24 13.06 -6.15 -14.51
C LEU A 24 13.09 -6.76 -13.12
N LYS A 25 14.22 -6.60 -12.42
CA LYS A 25 14.38 -6.94 -11.00
C LYS A 25 15.20 -5.88 -10.27
N PHE A 26 14.82 -5.60 -9.02
CA PHE A 26 15.60 -4.76 -8.13
C PHE A 26 16.75 -5.59 -7.55
N VAL A 27 17.99 -5.29 -7.93
CA VAL A 27 19.21 -5.96 -7.43
C VAL A 27 19.72 -5.28 -6.17
N LYS A 28 19.57 -3.95 -6.09
CA LYS A 28 19.77 -3.18 -4.86
C LYS A 28 18.55 -2.27 -4.66
N ASN A 29 18.06 -2.18 -3.42
CA ASN A 29 16.83 -1.46 -3.08
C ASN A 29 16.95 -0.83 -1.70
N GLU A 30 17.87 0.12 -1.59
CA GLU A 30 18.15 0.88 -0.38
C GLU A 30 17.48 2.26 -0.47
N PRO A 31 17.30 2.98 0.65
CA PRO A 31 16.70 4.32 0.64
C PRO A 31 17.43 5.32 -0.26
N MET A 32 18.76 5.24 -0.35
CA MET A 32 19.62 6.18 -1.07
C MET A 32 20.25 5.60 -2.35
N ARG A 33 19.97 4.33 -2.65
CA ARG A 33 20.54 3.63 -3.81
C ARG A 33 19.64 2.51 -4.29
N VAL A 34 19.22 2.59 -5.53
CA VAL A 34 18.42 1.56 -6.19
C VAL A 34 19.09 1.16 -7.49
N ARG A 35 19.37 -0.14 -7.63
CA ARG A 35 19.89 -0.73 -8.88
C ARG A 35 18.87 -1.71 -9.43
N VAL A 36 18.51 -1.52 -10.69
CA VAL A 36 17.57 -2.35 -11.43
C VAL A 36 18.33 -3.02 -12.57
N LYS A 37 18.08 -4.30 -12.82
CA LYS A 37 18.59 -5.01 -13.99
C LYS A 37 17.47 -5.73 -14.72
N CYS A 38 17.69 -6.06 -15.99
CA CYS A 38 16.89 -7.09 -16.65
C CYS A 38 17.04 -8.43 -15.91
N VAL A 39 15.99 -9.24 -15.95
CA VAL A 39 15.97 -10.60 -15.39
C VAL A 39 16.72 -11.56 -16.31
N ASN A 40 16.62 -11.36 -17.63
CA ASN A 40 17.31 -12.19 -18.63
C ASN A 40 18.83 -12.03 -18.49
N ALA A 41 19.56 -13.15 -18.48
CA ALA A 41 21.01 -13.18 -18.31
C ALA A 41 21.74 -12.57 -19.51
N ASP A 42 21.23 -12.79 -20.73
CA ASP A 42 21.83 -12.28 -21.97
C ASP A 42 21.47 -10.81 -22.27
N CYS A 43 20.96 -10.10 -21.26
CA CYS A 43 20.54 -8.72 -21.38
C CYS A 43 21.23 -7.85 -20.34
N ASP A 44 22.15 -7.02 -20.84
CA ASP A 44 22.97 -6.15 -20.01
C ASP A 44 22.23 -4.92 -19.47
N PHE A 45 20.97 -4.71 -19.86
CA PHE A 45 20.18 -3.57 -19.41
C PHE A 45 20.20 -3.43 -17.89
N PHE A 46 20.63 -2.24 -17.44
CA PHE A 46 20.55 -1.85 -16.05
C PHE A 46 20.35 -0.35 -15.87
N VAL A 47 19.77 0.01 -14.73
CA VAL A 47 19.63 1.39 -14.27
C VAL A 47 20.16 1.49 -12.85
N LEU A 48 21.02 2.48 -12.60
CA LEU A 48 21.46 2.87 -11.27
C LEU A 48 20.89 4.25 -10.94
N CYS A 49 20.09 4.30 -9.90
CA CYS A 49 19.60 5.54 -9.30
C CYS A 49 20.19 5.67 -7.90
N SER A 50 20.78 6.82 -7.58
CA SER A 50 21.41 7.05 -6.27
C SER A 50 21.36 8.51 -5.88
N GLN A 51 21.64 8.76 -4.60
CA GLN A 51 21.71 10.07 -3.98
C GLN A 51 22.52 11.10 -4.80
N VAL A 52 22.05 12.34 -4.78
CA VAL A 52 22.73 13.49 -5.38
C VAL A 52 23.47 14.28 -4.29
N GLY A 53 24.80 14.17 -4.27
CA GLY A 53 25.62 14.88 -3.29
C GLY A 53 25.19 14.56 -1.85
N LYS A 54 24.91 15.60 -1.05
CA LYS A 54 24.39 15.49 0.31
C LYS A 54 22.86 15.66 0.41
N SER A 55 22.15 15.80 -0.71
CA SER A 55 20.67 15.89 -0.72
C SER A 55 20.03 14.53 -0.43
N THR A 56 18.77 14.50 -0.01
CA THR A 56 17.95 13.26 0.02
C THR A 56 17.46 12.83 -1.36
N ASP A 57 17.59 13.69 -2.37
CA ASP A 57 17.14 13.42 -3.73
C ASP A 57 17.98 12.35 -4.41
N LEU A 58 17.35 11.55 -5.27
CA LEU A 58 18.00 10.55 -6.09
C LEU A 58 17.97 10.95 -7.57
N SER A 59 19.03 10.63 -8.30
CA SER A 59 19.04 10.76 -9.76
C SER A 59 19.51 9.48 -10.41
N ILE A 60 19.06 9.23 -11.65
CA ILE A 60 19.65 8.19 -12.49
C ILE A 60 21.08 8.62 -12.82
N LYS A 61 22.07 7.84 -12.37
CA LYS A 61 23.50 8.07 -12.60
C LYS A 61 24.00 7.32 -13.82
N THR A 62 23.50 6.12 -14.01
CA THR A 62 23.91 5.23 -15.10
C THR A 62 22.68 4.51 -15.61
N MET A 63 22.54 4.46 -16.93
CA MET A 63 21.48 3.72 -17.59
C MET A 63 22.03 3.19 -18.89
N ASP A 64 22.01 1.87 -19.05
CA ASP A 64 22.02 1.27 -20.37
C ASP A 64 20.57 1.25 -20.87
N LYS A 65 20.33 1.85 -22.03
CA LYS A 65 18.97 1.98 -22.59
C LYS A 65 18.56 0.76 -23.41
N ASN A 66 19.50 -0.09 -23.82
CA ASN A 66 19.25 -1.08 -24.85
C ASN A 66 18.91 -2.43 -24.23
N HIS A 67 17.67 -2.85 -24.45
CA HIS A 67 17.25 -4.20 -24.16
C HIS A 67 17.49 -5.10 -25.37
N THR A 68 18.32 -6.13 -25.21
CA THR A 68 18.49 -7.24 -26.17
C THR A 68 17.49 -8.37 -25.94
N CYS A 69 16.80 -8.39 -24.81
CA CYS A 69 15.80 -9.40 -24.49
C CYS A 69 14.46 -9.16 -25.19
N GLY A 70 13.69 -10.24 -25.37
CA GLY A 70 12.29 -10.16 -25.81
C GLY A 70 11.35 -9.55 -24.76
N THR A 71 10.05 -9.56 -25.06
CA THR A 71 9.00 -9.18 -24.11
C THR A 71 8.65 -10.34 -23.18
N SER A 72 8.15 -10.03 -21.99
CA SER A 72 7.64 -11.01 -21.04
C SER A 72 6.30 -10.59 -20.46
N ILE A 73 5.39 -11.56 -20.35
CA ILE A 73 4.12 -11.41 -19.64
C ILE A 73 4.30 -11.53 -18.12
N LYS A 74 5.45 -12.00 -17.63
CA LYS A 74 5.75 -12.10 -16.19
C LYS A 74 6.73 -11.01 -15.80
N ILE A 75 6.28 -10.06 -14.98
CA ILE A 75 7.07 -8.88 -14.60
C ILE A 75 7.32 -8.90 -13.09
N PRO A 76 8.52 -9.33 -12.63
CA PRO A 76 8.79 -9.50 -11.20
C PRO A 76 8.78 -8.21 -10.36
N THR A 77 8.93 -7.03 -10.98
CA THR A 77 8.85 -5.76 -10.26
C THR A 77 7.44 -5.37 -9.82
N ILE A 78 6.39 -6.00 -10.39
CA ILE A 78 5.00 -5.73 -9.98
C ILE A 78 4.83 -6.14 -8.52
N SER A 79 4.29 -5.22 -7.72
CA SER A 79 4.06 -5.44 -6.30
C SER A 79 2.58 -5.42 -5.97
N VAL A 80 2.19 -6.16 -4.94
CA VAL A 80 0.84 -6.15 -4.36
C VAL A 80 0.38 -4.72 -4.06
N LYS A 81 1.26 -3.89 -3.47
CA LYS A 81 0.94 -2.50 -3.12
C LYS A 81 0.66 -1.63 -4.36
N TRP A 82 1.38 -1.85 -5.45
CA TRP A 82 1.16 -1.12 -6.71
C TRP A 82 -0.16 -1.56 -7.35
N LEU A 83 -0.44 -2.86 -7.42
CA LEU A 83 -1.72 -3.39 -7.92
C LEU A 83 -2.90 -2.89 -7.08
N ALA A 84 -2.80 -2.97 -5.76
CA ALA A 84 -3.85 -2.52 -4.85
C ALA A 84 -4.20 -1.04 -5.05
N LYS A 85 -3.18 -0.17 -5.19
CA LYS A 85 -3.39 1.25 -5.48
C LYS A 85 -4.03 1.48 -6.85
N ARG A 86 -3.57 0.79 -7.89
CA ARG A 86 -4.07 0.95 -9.25
C ARG A 86 -5.51 0.50 -9.40
N TYR A 87 -5.88 -0.62 -8.76
CA TYR A 87 -7.19 -1.25 -8.89
C TYR A 87 -8.15 -0.95 -7.73
N VAL A 88 -7.80 -0.03 -6.82
CA VAL A 88 -8.63 0.32 -5.64
C VAL A 88 -10.06 0.68 -6.04
N ASN A 89 -10.23 1.45 -7.12
CA ASN A 89 -11.54 1.86 -7.61
C ASN A 89 -12.34 0.70 -8.20
N LYS A 90 -11.69 -0.28 -8.82
CA LYS A 90 -12.34 -1.47 -9.39
C LYS A 90 -12.83 -2.38 -8.26
N VAL A 91 -12.01 -2.56 -7.22
CA VAL A 91 -12.42 -3.28 -5.99
C VAL A 91 -13.53 -2.55 -5.26
N ARG A 92 -13.51 -1.21 -5.19
CA ARG A 92 -14.59 -0.41 -4.59
C ARG A 92 -15.93 -0.60 -5.29
N ARG A 93 -15.93 -0.61 -6.63
CA ARG A 93 -17.16 -0.80 -7.44
C ARG A 93 -17.69 -2.22 -7.36
N THR A 94 -16.82 -3.20 -7.11
CA THR A 94 -17.21 -4.61 -7.02
C THR A 94 -16.50 -5.27 -5.82
N PRO A 95 -17.00 -5.06 -4.59
CA PRO A 95 -16.35 -5.56 -3.37
C PRO A 95 -16.22 -7.09 -3.32
N THR A 96 -17.11 -7.80 -4.04
CA THR A 96 -17.13 -9.27 -4.16
C THR A 96 -16.32 -9.79 -5.36
N ILE A 97 -15.43 -8.95 -5.94
CA ILE A 97 -14.60 -9.35 -7.07
C ILE A 97 -13.83 -10.64 -6.78
N SER A 98 -14.03 -11.65 -7.64
CA SER A 98 -13.32 -12.91 -7.50
C SER A 98 -11.85 -12.75 -7.87
N MET A 99 -10.99 -13.59 -7.30
CA MET A 99 -9.57 -13.61 -7.66
C MET A 99 -9.36 -13.86 -9.16
N LYS A 100 -10.19 -14.74 -9.77
CA LYS A 100 -10.13 -15.03 -11.21
C LYS A 100 -10.44 -13.77 -12.02
N ALA A 101 -11.57 -13.12 -11.74
CA ALA A 101 -11.95 -11.88 -12.42
C ALA A 101 -10.89 -10.78 -12.24
N PHE A 102 -10.26 -10.67 -11.06
CA PHE A 102 -9.18 -9.71 -10.86
C PHE A 102 -7.93 -10.03 -11.69
N ILE A 103 -7.54 -11.31 -11.80
CA ILE A 103 -6.43 -11.74 -12.66
C ILE A 103 -6.74 -11.41 -14.13
N ASP A 104 -7.95 -11.73 -14.58
CA ASP A 104 -8.40 -11.47 -15.96
C ASP A 104 -8.36 -9.96 -16.25
N ASN A 105 -8.87 -9.13 -15.34
CA ASN A 105 -8.78 -7.67 -15.44
C ASN A 105 -7.33 -7.17 -15.54
N VAL A 106 -6.41 -7.70 -14.73
CA VAL A 106 -4.99 -7.31 -14.79
C VAL A 106 -4.37 -7.72 -16.13
N TYR A 107 -4.73 -8.89 -16.65
CA TYR A 107 -4.26 -9.35 -17.95
C TYR A 107 -4.86 -8.52 -19.08
N ASP A 108 -6.14 -8.14 -19.01
CA ASP A 108 -6.77 -7.33 -20.05
C ASP A 108 -6.20 -5.91 -20.10
N ASP A 109 -6.06 -5.28 -18.94
CA ASP A 109 -5.59 -3.90 -18.81
C ASP A 109 -4.08 -3.78 -19.04
N LEU A 110 -3.28 -4.76 -18.60
CA LEU A 110 -1.81 -4.68 -18.58
C LEU A 110 -1.10 -5.76 -19.38
N LYS A 111 -1.78 -6.76 -19.96
CA LYS A 111 -1.15 -7.90 -20.67
C LYS A 111 -0.02 -8.55 -19.89
N VAL A 112 -0.23 -8.70 -18.58
CA VAL A 112 0.73 -9.27 -17.62
C VAL A 112 0.03 -10.30 -16.74
N GLU A 113 0.71 -11.41 -16.49
CA GLU A 113 0.26 -12.46 -15.60
C GLU A 113 0.66 -12.20 -14.15
N ILE A 114 -0.27 -12.47 -13.24
CA ILE A 114 -0.02 -12.46 -11.79
C ILE A 114 -0.48 -13.78 -11.16
N SER A 115 0.18 -14.19 -10.08
CA SER A 115 -0.23 -15.39 -9.35
C SER A 115 -1.55 -15.18 -8.59
N ARG A 116 -2.26 -16.29 -8.32
CA ARG A 116 -3.47 -16.28 -7.46
C ARG A 116 -3.21 -15.67 -6.09
N SER A 117 -2.06 -15.99 -5.49
CA SER A 117 -1.63 -15.43 -4.20
C SER A 117 -1.36 -13.92 -4.26
N THR A 118 -0.87 -13.41 -5.40
CA THR A 118 -0.68 -11.98 -5.61
C THR A 118 -2.01 -11.25 -5.81
N ALA A 119 -2.92 -11.83 -6.59
CA ALA A 119 -4.27 -11.31 -6.77
C ALA A 119 -5.04 -11.23 -5.45
N HIS A 120 -5.07 -12.31 -4.66
CA HIS A 120 -5.72 -12.34 -3.36
C HIS A 120 -5.21 -11.22 -2.43
N ARG A 121 -3.88 -11.09 -2.32
CA ARG A 121 -3.25 -10.06 -1.48
C ARG A 121 -3.54 -8.65 -1.99
N ALA A 122 -3.60 -8.45 -3.31
CA ALA A 122 -3.88 -7.15 -3.92
C ALA A 122 -5.33 -6.71 -3.67
N ILE A 123 -6.30 -7.61 -3.84
CA ILE A 123 -7.71 -7.36 -3.52
C ILE A 123 -7.87 -6.98 -2.05
N LYS A 124 -7.28 -7.77 -1.15
CA LYS A 124 -7.33 -7.51 0.30
C LYS A 124 -6.69 -6.15 0.66
N ALA A 125 -5.53 -5.85 0.10
CA ALA A 125 -4.86 -4.57 0.31
C ALA A 125 -5.65 -3.38 -0.26
N ALA A 126 -6.31 -3.55 -1.41
CA ALA A 126 -7.20 -2.53 -1.98
C ALA A 126 -8.42 -2.26 -1.09
N GLY A 127 -9.01 -3.32 -0.51
CA GLY A 127 -10.07 -3.19 0.49
C GLY A 127 -9.64 -2.35 1.69
N TYR A 128 -8.47 -2.61 2.27
CA TYR A 128 -7.96 -1.78 3.38
C TYR A 128 -7.71 -0.33 2.99
N LEU A 129 -7.22 -0.07 1.77
CA LEU A 129 -7.05 1.30 1.26
C LEU A 129 -8.40 2.01 1.12
N MET A 130 -9.43 1.30 0.66
CA MET A 130 -10.80 1.82 0.56
C MET A 130 -11.33 2.25 1.94
N TYR A 131 -11.30 1.36 2.94
CA TYR A 131 -11.74 1.68 4.30
C TYR A 131 -11.00 2.90 4.89
N GLY A 132 -9.68 2.96 4.72
CA GLY A 132 -8.89 4.10 5.23
C GLY A 132 -9.21 5.42 4.51
N ASN A 133 -9.45 5.37 3.20
CA ASN A 133 -9.77 6.56 2.41
C ASN A 133 -11.21 7.04 2.63
N GLU A 134 -12.18 6.14 2.67
CA GLU A 134 -13.59 6.48 2.89
C GLU A 134 -13.80 7.14 4.25
N THR A 135 -13.18 6.60 5.30
CA THR A 135 -13.27 7.21 6.64
C THR A 135 -12.73 8.64 6.64
N ARG A 136 -11.62 8.90 5.94
CA ARG A 136 -11.04 10.25 5.82
C ARG A 136 -11.86 11.18 4.94
N HIS A 137 -12.57 10.64 3.94
CA HIS A 137 -13.43 11.42 3.07
C HIS A 137 -14.72 11.84 3.78
N ILE A 138 -15.40 10.89 4.45
CA ILE A 138 -16.68 11.15 5.16
C ILE A 138 -16.42 12.02 6.39
N MET A 139 -15.33 11.75 7.11
CA MET A 139 -14.96 12.48 8.33
C MET A 139 -13.53 13.03 8.23
N PRO A 140 -13.34 14.19 7.58
CA PRO A 140 -12.04 14.83 7.46
C PRO A 140 -11.34 15.03 8.81
N GLY A 141 -10.05 14.69 8.86
CA GLY A 141 -9.24 14.71 10.09
C GLY A 141 -9.29 13.44 10.92
N SER A 142 -10.06 12.43 10.51
CA SER A 142 -10.11 11.14 11.22
C SER A 142 -8.80 10.39 11.06
N THR A 143 -8.37 9.73 12.14
CA THR A 143 -7.14 8.95 12.16
C THR A 143 -7.49 7.48 11.95
N VAL A 144 -7.02 6.89 10.85
CA VAL A 144 -7.09 5.45 10.61
C VAL A 144 -5.69 4.93 10.38
N ILE A 145 -5.26 4.01 11.23
CA ILE A 145 -3.95 3.37 11.18
C ILE A 145 -4.16 1.86 11.15
N ILE A 146 -3.77 1.23 10.05
CA ILE A 146 -3.80 -0.23 9.89
C ILE A 146 -2.35 -0.70 9.88
N LYS A 147 -1.95 -1.50 10.88
CA LYS A 147 -0.62 -2.11 10.94
C LYS A 147 -0.69 -3.54 10.41
N GLN A 148 0.22 -3.84 9.48
CA GLN A 148 0.38 -5.16 8.89
C GLN A 148 1.86 -5.52 8.87
N GLU A 149 2.21 -6.71 9.35
CA GLU A 149 3.55 -7.28 9.30
C GLU A 149 3.47 -8.64 8.61
N GLU A 150 4.41 -8.93 7.71
CA GLU A 150 4.49 -10.22 7.00
C GLU A 150 3.16 -10.71 6.38
N GLN A 151 2.34 -9.79 5.88
CA GLN A 151 1.01 -10.11 5.31
C GLN A 151 -0.04 -10.57 6.32
N LYS A 152 0.24 -10.45 7.62
CA LYS A 152 -0.69 -10.68 8.71
C LYS A 152 -1.16 -9.36 9.29
N PHE A 153 -2.47 -9.25 9.49
CA PHE A 153 -3.06 -8.13 10.20
C PHE A 153 -2.57 -8.16 11.65
N GLN A 154 -2.09 -7.01 12.15
CA GLN A 154 -1.60 -6.89 13.52
C GLN A 154 -2.60 -6.13 14.39
N ARG A 155 -2.95 -4.90 13.97
CA ARG A 155 -3.90 -4.04 14.70
C ARG A 155 -4.46 -2.96 13.78
N ILE A 156 -5.66 -2.51 14.13
CA ILE A 156 -6.28 -1.32 13.56
C ILE A 156 -6.54 -0.33 14.68
N TYR A 157 -6.30 0.95 14.40
CA TYR A 157 -6.72 2.06 15.23
C TYR A 157 -7.58 2.98 14.37
N VAL A 158 -8.78 3.28 14.86
CA VAL A 158 -9.73 4.19 14.22
C VAL A 158 -10.09 5.24 15.25
N CYS A 159 -9.89 6.51 14.94
CA CYS A 159 -10.32 7.62 15.78
C CYS A 159 -11.01 8.65 14.89
N PRO A 160 -12.35 8.65 14.85
CA PRO A 160 -13.13 9.62 14.11
C PRO A 160 -12.86 11.06 14.60
N SER A 161 -12.67 11.98 13.65
CA SER A 161 -12.46 13.41 13.92
C SER A 161 -13.54 14.05 14.77
N PRO A 162 -14.86 13.79 14.55
CA PRO A 162 -15.91 14.34 15.39
C PRO A 162 -15.79 13.91 16.86
N LEU A 163 -15.45 12.63 17.10
CA LEU A 163 -15.31 12.09 18.47
C LEU A 163 -14.11 12.70 19.19
N LYS A 164 -12.96 12.79 18.52
CA LYS A 164 -11.78 13.49 19.06
C LYS A 164 -12.11 14.94 19.43
N LYS A 165 -12.81 15.65 18.55
CA LYS A 165 -13.19 17.06 18.78
C LYS A 165 -14.19 17.21 19.92
N GLY A 166 -15.23 16.38 19.97
CA GLY A 166 -16.23 16.42 21.04
C GLY A 166 -15.63 16.07 22.40
N PHE A 167 -14.72 15.09 22.45
CA PHE A 167 -13.97 14.78 23.67
C PHE A 167 -13.19 16.00 24.18
N LEU A 168 -12.43 16.67 23.29
CA LEU A 168 -11.64 17.84 23.67
C LEU A 168 -12.50 19.07 24.01
N ALA A 169 -13.70 19.19 23.43
CA ALA A 169 -14.58 20.34 23.61
C ALA A 169 -15.40 20.31 24.90
N GLY A 170 -15.85 19.13 25.34
CA GLY A 170 -16.81 19.05 26.45
C GLY A 170 -16.64 17.86 27.39
N CYS A 171 -15.73 16.91 27.11
CA CYS A 171 -15.52 15.78 28.00
C CYS A 171 -14.45 16.08 29.06
N ARG A 172 -14.52 15.32 30.16
CA ARG A 172 -13.52 15.31 31.22
C ARG A 172 -12.21 14.74 30.66
N ARG A 173 -11.06 15.28 31.09
CA ARG A 173 -9.73 14.94 30.56
C ARG A 173 -9.17 13.64 31.11
N PHE A 174 -9.92 12.56 30.98
CA PHE A 174 -9.44 11.21 31.21
C PHE A 174 -10.04 10.26 30.18
N VAL A 175 -9.30 9.20 29.88
CA VAL A 175 -9.69 8.18 28.92
C VAL A 175 -9.54 6.83 29.61
N CYS A 176 -10.60 6.04 29.57
CA CYS A 176 -10.61 4.64 29.97
C CYS A 176 -10.53 3.76 28.72
N LEU A 177 -9.87 2.62 28.84
CA LEU A 177 -9.84 1.59 27.82
C LEU A 177 -10.64 0.40 28.32
N ASP A 178 -11.67 0.02 27.57
CA ASP A 178 -12.39 -1.23 27.79
C ASP A 178 -12.14 -2.17 26.59
N GLY A 179 -12.25 -3.47 26.82
CA GLY A 179 -11.86 -4.46 25.85
C GLY A 179 -12.66 -5.75 25.90
N CYS A 180 -12.92 -6.32 24.73
CA CYS A 180 -13.57 -7.61 24.59
C CYS A 180 -12.74 -8.54 23.70
N CYS A 181 -12.65 -9.82 24.10
CA CYS A 181 -12.09 -10.86 23.25
C CYS A 181 -13.09 -11.26 22.16
N LEU A 182 -12.68 -11.13 20.90
CA LEU A 182 -13.50 -11.55 19.77
C LEU A 182 -13.45 -13.07 19.62
N LYS A 183 -14.61 -13.68 19.39
CA LYS A 183 -14.73 -15.09 19.02
C LYS A 183 -14.66 -15.19 17.50
N GLY A 184 -13.71 -15.97 16.99
CA GLY A 184 -13.55 -16.21 15.56
C GLY A 184 -12.38 -17.14 15.29
N SER A 185 -12.09 -17.39 14.02
CA SER A 185 -10.97 -18.24 13.59
C SER A 185 -9.60 -17.75 14.08
N PHE A 186 -9.51 -16.49 14.52
CA PHE A 186 -8.32 -15.89 15.10
C PHE A 186 -8.66 -15.31 16.47
N ARG A 187 -7.85 -15.64 17.48
CA ARG A 187 -7.92 -14.96 18.78
C ARG A 187 -7.53 -13.50 18.58
N SER A 188 -8.48 -12.60 18.85
CA SER A 188 -8.27 -11.16 18.72
C SER A 188 -9.03 -10.43 19.82
N GLN A 189 -8.68 -9.17 20.03
CA GLN A 189 -9.31 -8.30 21.00
C GLN A 189 -9.74 -7.03 20.28
N ILE A 190 -10.91 -6.52 20.65
CA ILE A 190 -11.33 -5.16 20.33
C ILE A 190 -11.20 -4.33 21.59
N LEU A 191 -10.59 -3.15 21.46
CA LEU A 191 -10.50 -2.17 22.54
C LEU A 191 -11.31 -0.94 22.13
N ALA A 192 -12.05 -0.36 23.07
CA ALA A 192 -12.74 0.90 22.94
C ALA A 192 -12.14 1.89 23.93
N ALA A 193 -11.74 3.07 23.44
CA ALA A 193 -11.38 4.20 24.27
C ALA A 193 -12.63 5.04 24.55
N VAL A 194 -12.95 5.24 25.83
CA VAL A 194 -14.10 6.02 26.28
C VAL A 194 -13.67 7.08 27.29
N GLY A 195 -14.35 8.23 27.29
CA GLY A 195 -14.25 9.25 28.32
C GLY A 195 -15.58 9.39 29.05
N LEU A 196 -15.65 10.37 29.96
CA LEU A 196 -16.94 10.86 30.48
C LEU A 196 -17.20 12.27 29.96
N ASP A 197 -18.43 12.51 29.51
CA ASP A 197 -18.90 13.85 29.19
C ASP A 197 -19.19 14.69 30.46
N ALA A 198 -19.68 15.91 30.26
CA ALA A 198 -20.02 16.82 31.34
C ALA A 198 -21.13 16.27 32.25
N ASP A 199 -22.05 15.49 31.69
CA ASP A 199 -23.23 14.92 32.35
C ASP A 199 -22.96 13.54 32.95
N ASN A 200 -21.68 13.13 33.04
CA ASN A 200 -21.22 11.82 33.50
C ASN A 200 -21.70 10.64 32.62
N GLY A 201 -22.09 10.90 31.38
CA GLY A 201 -22.35 9.91 30.35
C GLY A 201 -21.05 9.34 29.76
N ILE A 202 -21.09 8.08 29.32
CA ILE A 202 -19.96 7.45 28.61
C ILE A 202 -19.86 8.03 27.21
N TYR A 203 -18.70 8.62 26.90
CA TYR A 203 -18.44 9.23 25.60
C TYR A 203 -17.41 8.41 24.79
N PRO A 204 -17.72 7.95 23.58
CA PRO A 204 -16.76 7.20 22.76
C PRO A 204 -15.66 8.10 22.17
N VAL A 205 -14.40 7.69 22.27
CA VAL A 205 -13.24 8.45 21.79
C VAL A 205 -12.57 7.79 20.57
N ALA A 206 -12.33 6.48 20.62
CA ALA A 206 -11.68 5.71 19.55
C ALA A 206 -12.02 4.21 19.63
#